data_AF-A0A7X6WGH5-F1
#
_entry.id   AF-A0A7X6WGH5-F1
#
_cell.length_a   1.000
_cell.length_b   1.000
_cell.length_c   1.000
_cell.angle_alpha   90.00
_cell.angle_beta   90.00
_cell.angle_gamma   90.00
#
_symmetry.space_group_name_H-M   'P 1'
#
loop_
_entity.id
_entity.type
_entity.pdbx_description
1 polymer ?
#
loop_
_entity_poly.entity_id
_entity_poly.type
_entity_poly.pdbx_seq_one_letter_code
_entity_poly.pdbx_strand_id
1 'polypeptide(L)'
;DSQMVFWRFVNPDTNIPPERVTVTIGSSNEFSEENEKIWGFGFAGDVRFQDGKVVATSSRPLSRNDNVTLLLKLPDGMFATDKSRNASFQDIQDEAFVGSDYDQGVQEDGGFTGERPTKINPIVRIFQTLTRLGGGLIFFIVVFVMGKTSKSTNKSPNKFTRHFKEEYYRDYPYEGNFLDIYYIPYMMGTANFENLLTGFILKWINEDRIIAVEEEVGWVFKKDSTNLKFLNTSQLDHILENELFQMMLTAAGSNEILEEKEFTKWARSNYTKIDRWEKAVNEYSKKRLENLGYLEVTEKKVLFFTFPDYQLTAAGKKVEENIYKYINYLNDFSLLNEHEAVNVRIWDNIMIWAGFLGLTAVVVKQFEKLYPNYTQETVYRGNTIYLTSHLASNISHTKAQAARSSGSGGSTSMGGGGGFSGGGSGGGTR
;
A
#
# COMPACT_ATOMS: atom_id res chain seq x y z
N ASP A 1 -2.62 -30.40 2.54
CA ASP A 1 -3.41 -29.31 3.17
C ASP A 1 -3.69 -28.16 2.20
N SER A 2 -2.89 -28.00 1.14
CA SER A 2 -3.19 -27.09 0.02
C SER A 2 -2.56 -27.58 -1.27
N GLN A 3 -2.94 -26.95 -2.39
CA GLN A 3 -2.24 -27.09 -3.66
C GLN A 3 -1.27 -25.94 -3.84
N MET A 4 -0.27 -26.10 -4.70
CA MET A 4 0.71 -25.04 -4.94
C MET A 4 1.31 -25.05 -6.34
N VAL A 5 1.74 -23.87 -6.78
CA VAL A 5 2.72 -23.71 -7.86
C VAL A 5 3.99 -23.16 -7.22
N PHE A 6 5.06 -23.96 -7.20
CA PHE A 6 6.37 -23.51 -6.75
C PHE A 6 7.39 -23.72 -7.86
N TRP A 7 7.69 -22.66 -8.62
CA TRP A 7 8.42 -22.79 -9.87
C TRP A 7 9.48 -21.70 -10.08
N ARG A 8 10.64 -22.10 -10.61
CA ARG A 8 11.67 -21.18 -11.11
C ARG A 8 11.55 -20.99 -12.62
N PHE A 9 11.13 -19.80 -13.01
CA PHE A 9 10.92 -19.39 -14.40
C PHE A 9 12.19 -18.88 -15.07
N VAL A 10 13.09 -18.26 -14.31
CA VAL A 10 14.40 -17.79 -14.79
C VAL A 10 15.47 -18.27 -13.80
N ASN A 11 16.53 -18.90 -14.33
CA ASN A 11 17.64 -19.40 -13.52
C ASN A 11 18.69 -18.31 -13.26
N PRO A 12 19.47 -18.43 -12.17
CA PRO A 12 20.74 -17.73 -12.08
C PRO A 12 21.72 -18.25 -13.14
N ASP A 13 22.82 -17.54 -13.31
CA ASP A 13 23.93 -17.84 -14.21
C ASP A 13 23.56 -17.95 -15.70
N THR A 14 22.44 -17.33 -16.10
CA THR A 14 22.13 -17.18 -17.51
C THR A 14 23.24 -16.40 -18.22
N ASN A 15 23.66 -16.88 -19.39
CA ASN A 15 24.68 -16.20 -20.17
C ASN A 15 24.22 -14.85 -20.73
N ILE A 16 22.90 -14.65 -20.85
CA ILE A 16 22.24 -13.43 -21.32
C ILE A 16 21.10 -13.10 -20.33
N PRO A 17 21.40 -12.43 -19.20
CA PRO A 17 20.37 -12.01 -18.25
C PRO A 17 19.30 -11.11 -18.91
N PRO A 18 18.00 -11.35 -18.68
CA PRO A 18 16.95 -10.53 -19.28
C PRO A 18 16.96 -9.08 -18.78
N GLU A 19 16.73 -8.13 -19.69
CA GLU A 19 16.54 -6.71 -19.33
C GLU A 19 15.21 -6.44 -18.61
N ARG A 20 14.20 -7.27 -18.88
CA ARG A 20 12.87 -7.20 -18.27
C ARG A 20 12.24 -8.58 -18.25
N VAL A 21 11.64 -8.95 -17.13
CA VAL A 21 10.85 -10.18 -16.97
C VAL A 21 9.43 -9.82 -16.61
N THR A 22 8.49 -10.52 -17.23
CA THR A 22 7.08 -10.54 -16.83
C THR A 22 6.60 -11.98 -16.87
N VAL A 23 6.12 -12.48 -15.73
CA VAL A 23 5.50 -13.82 -15.62
C VAL A 23 4.03 -13.62 -15.31
N THR A 24 3.16 -14.23 -16.12
CA THR A 24 1.72 -14.22 -15.90
C THR A 24 1.24 -15.64 -15.73
N ILE A 25 0.70 -15.96 -14.55
CA ILE A 25 0.09 -17.26 -14.26
C ILE A 25 -1.42 -17.05 -14.24
N GLY A 26 -2.12 -17.72 -15.16
CA GLY A 26 -3.58 -17.72 -15.22
C GLY A 26 -4.10 -19.14 -15.27
N SER A 27 -5.35 -19.32 -14.89
CA SER A 27 -6.04 -20.60 -15.01
C SER A 27 -7.50 -20.36 -15.44
N SER A 28 -8.28 -21.45 -15.51
CA SER A 28 -9.74 -21.34 -15.65
C SER A 28 -10.42 -20.79 -14.40
N ASN A 29 -9.77 -20.89 -13.24
CA ASN A 29 -10.19 -20.27 -11.99
C ASN A 29 -9.55 -18.87 -11.88
N GLU A 30 -10.30 -17.90 -11.35
CA GLU A 30 -9.76 -16.58 -11.02
C GLU A 30 -8.97 -16.66 -9.71
N PHE A 31 -7.78 -16.07 -9.71
CA PHE A 31 -6.96 -15.91 -8.51
C PHE A 31 -7.19 -14.55 -7.87
N SER A 32 -7.35 -14.54 -6.54
CA SER A 32 -7.50 -13.33 -5.74
C SER A 32 -6.75 -13.44 -4.41
N GLU A 33 -6.51 -12.29 -3.79
CA GLU A 33 -5.87 -12.18 -2.47
C GLU A 33 -6.70 -12.84 -1.34
N GLU A 34 -8.00 -13.06 -1.60
CA GLU A 34 -8.95 -13.63 -0.63
C GLU A 34 -8.74 -15.13 -0.43
N ASN A 35 -8.44 -15.87 -1.51
CA ASN A 35 -8.39 -17.34 -1.50
C ASN A 35 -6.98 -17.90 -1.75
N GLU A 36 -6.13 -17.16 -2.46
CA GLU A 36 -4.77 -17.57 -2.82
C GLU A 36 -3.72 -16.71 -2.11
N LYS A 37 -2.49 -17.24 -2.04
CA LYS A 37 -1.33 -16.51 -1.51
C LYS A 37 -0.13 -16.61 -2.44
N ILE A 38 0.64 -15.54 -2.58
CA ILE A 38 1.74 -15.43 -3.54
C ILE A 38 2.98 -14.77 -2.95
N TRP A 39 4.14 -15.33 -3.30
CA TRP A 39 5.47 -14.80 -3.01
C TRP A 39 6.37 -14.88 -4.23
N GLY A 40 7.35 -13.99 -4.31
CA GLY A 40 8.39 -14.00 -5.34
C GLY A 40 9.78 -13.86 -4.75
N PHE A 41 10.74 -14.57 -5.33
CA PHE A 41 12.11 -14.70 -4.82
C PHE A 41 13.13 -14.56 -5.95
N GLY A 42 14.29 -13.96 -5.61
CA GLY A 42 15.49 -13.91 -6.43
C GLY A 42 15.61 -12.70 -7.37
N PHE A 43 14.64 -11.78 -7.37
CA PHE A 43 14.67 -10.62 -8.27
C PHE A 43 14.10 -9.37 -7.59
N ALA A 44 14.49 -8.20 -8.10
CA ALA A 44 13.90 -6.93 -7.71
C ALA A 44 12.67 -6.68 -8.58
N GLY A 45 11.50 -6.58 -7.97
CA GLY A 45 10.24 -6.48 -8.67
C GLY A 45 9.05 -6.64 -7.74
N ASP A 46 7.89 -6.92 -8.34
CA ASP A 46 6.63 -7.08 -7.63
C ASP A 46 5.88 -8.32 -8.14
N VAL A 47 5.09 -8.93 -7.26
CA VAL A 47 4.13 -9.99 -7.54
C VAL A 47 2.75 -9.57 -7.06
N ARG A 48 1.71 -9.76 -7.87
CA ARG A 48 0.35 -9.31 -7.51
C ARG A 48 -0.74 -10.18 -8.10
N PHE A 49 -1.88 -10.21 -7.44
CA PHE A 49 -3.13 -10.65 -8.05
C PHE A 49 -3.71 -9.50 -8.88
N GLN A 50 -3.96 -9.74 -10.16
CA GLN A 50 -4.48 -8.75 -11.08
C GLN A 50 -5.36 -9.43 -12.12
N ASP A 51 -6.60 -8.97 -12.27
CA ASP A 51 -7.57 -9.45 -13.27
C ASP A 51 -7.76 -10.99 -13.25
N GLY A 52 -7.89 -11.57 -12.04
CA GLY A 52 -8.03 -13.01 -11.85
C GLY A 52 -6.76 -13.82 -12.12
N LYS A 53 -5.60 -13.17 -12.25
CA LYS A 53 -4.30 -13.80 -12.55
C LYS A 53 -3.26 -13.38 -11.54
N VAL A 54 -2.16 -14.12 -11.54
CA VAL A 54 -0.91 -13.73 -10.89
C VAL A 54 -0.01 -13.06 -11.93
N VAL A 55 0.51 -11.88 -11.61
CA VAL A 55 1.46 -11.14 -12.45
C VAL A 55 2.70 -10.80 -11.65
N ALA A 56 3.86 -11.21 -12.13
CA ALA A 56 5.17 -10.88 -11.58
C ALA A 56 5.97 -10.04 -12.58
N THR A 57 6.58 -8.93 -12.13
CA THR A 57 7.34 -8.01 -13.00
C THR A 57 8.64 -7.58 -12.36
N SER A 58 9.75 -7.63 -13.12
CA SER A 58 11.04 -7.08 -12.68
C SER A 58 11.06 -5.54 -12.78
N SER A 59 11.60 -4.86 -11.77
CA SER A 59 11.76 -3.39 -11.76
C SER A 59 13.09 -2.91 -12.34
N ARG A 60 14.07 -3.81 -12.50
CA ARG A 60 15.37 -3.56 -13.14
C ARG A 60 15.82 -4.77 -13.99
N PRO A 61 16.79 -4.60 -14.89
CA PRO A 61 17.47 -5.72 -15.55
C PRO A 61 17.99 -6.75 -14.54
N LEU A 62 17.89 -8.03 -14.90
CA LEU A 62 18.40 -9.11 -14.08
C LEU A 62 19.93 -9.19 -14.17
N SER A 63 20.56 -9.53 -13.06
CA SER A 63 21.97 -9.89 -12.98
C SER A 63 22.16 -11.40 -13.13
N ARG A 64 23.40 -11.86 -13.24
CA ARG A 64 23.72 -13.31 -13.25
C ARG A 64 23.33 -14.00 -11.93
N ASN A 65 23.25 -13.26 -10.83
CA ASN A 65 22.88 -13.84 -9.54
C ASN A 65 21.35 -13.82 -9.32
N ASP A 66 20.60 -13.13 -10.18
CA ASP A 66 19.16 -13.01 -10.04
C ASP A 66 18.47 -14.26 -10.60
N ASN A 67 17.33 -14.62 -10.03
CA ASN A 67 16.45 -15.66 -10.52
C ASN A 67 14.99 -15.21 -10.38
N VAL A 68 14.07 -15.87 -11.06
CA VAL A 68 12.64 -15.57 -10.94
C VAL A 68 11.94 -16.82 -10.46
N THR A 69 11.74 -16.91 -9.15
CA THR A 69 11.03 -18.01 -8.50
C THR A 69 9.74 -17.50 -7.89
N LEU A 70 8.62 -18.18 -8.15
CA LEU A 70 7.32 -17.84 -7.58
C LEU A 70 6.77 -19.02 -6.77
N LEU A 71 6.22 -18.71 -5.61
CA LEU A 71 5.43 -19.63 -4.78
C LEU A 71 4.00 -19.12 -4.74
N LEU A 72 3.04 -19.95 -5.16
CA LEU A 72 1.61 -19.68 -5.14
C LEU A 72 0.91 -20.78 -4.35
N LYS A 73 0.25 -20.41 -3.25
CA LYS A 73 -0.66 -21.27 -2.48
C LYS A 73 -2.05 -21.21 -3.11
N LEU A 74 -2.63 -22.38 -3.35
CA LEU A 74 -3.94 -22.58 -3.95
C LEU A 74 -4.83 -23.38 -2.99
N PRO A 75 -6.16 -23.16 -3.01
CA PRO A 75 -7.10 -24.00 -2.28
C PRO A 75 -6.90 -25.49 -2.61
N ASP A 76 -7.03 -26.35 -1.60
CA ASP A 76 -6.95 -27.79 -1.83
C ASP A 76 -8.08 -28.27 -2.77
N GLY A 77 -7.76 -29.20 -3.67
CA GLY A 77 -8.69 -29.70 -4.68
C GLY A 77 -9.10 -28.71 -5.78
N MET A 78 -8.45 -27.54 -5.89
CA MET A 78 -8.71 -26.58 -6.97
C MET A 78 -8.41 -27.19 -8.36
N PHE A 79 -7.40 -28.06 -8.45
CA PHE A 79 -6.99 -28.77 -9.65
C PHE A 79 -6.90 -30.28 -9.41
N ALA A 80 -7.10 -31.10 -10.45
CA ALA A 80 -6.76 -32.52 -10.38
C ALA A 80 -5.23 -32.68 -10.48
N THR A 81 -4.59 -33.19 -9.43
CA THR A 81 -3.13 -33.31 -9.35
C THR A 81 -2.71 -34.77 -9.23
N ASP A 82 -1.79 -35.21 -10.10
CA ASP A 82 -1.24 -36.57 -10.06
C ASP A 82 0.00 -36.69 -9.14
N LYS A 83 0.52 -35.55 -8.67
CA LYS A 83 1.70 -35.46 -7.79
C LYS A 83 1.30 -34.91 -6.44
N SER A 84 1.79 -35.54 -5.39
CA SER A 84 1.73 -35.05 -4.01
C SER A 84 3.14 -35.01 -3.42
N ARG A 85 3.34 -34.11 -2.46
CA ARG A 85 4.57 -34.02 -1.65
C ARG A 85 4.18 -34.32 -0.21
N ASN A 86 4.95 -35.15 0.48
CA ASN A 86 4.71 -35.48 1.89
C ASN A 86 5.28 -34.38 2.80
N ALA A 87 4.71 -33.19 2.72
CA ALA A 87 5.03 -32.01 3.53
C ALA A 87 3.79 -31.12 3.61
N SER A 88 3.66 -30.36 4.70
CA SER A 88 2.64 -29.31 4.77
C SER A 88 3.05 -28.12 3.90
N PHE A 89 2.10 -27.27 3.53
CA PHE A 89 2.47 -26.04 2.83
C PHE A 89 3.35 -25.12 3.68
N GLN A 90 3.15 -25.11 5.00
CA GLN A 90 3.97 -24.33 5.92
C GLN A 90 5.44 -24.76 5.84
N ASP A 91 5.73 -26.06 5.82
CA ASP A 91 7.10 -26.57 5.69
C ASP A 91 7.76 -26.10 4.37
N ILE A 92 6.99 -26.08 3.27
CA ILE A 92 7.47 -25.58 1.96
C ILE A 92 7.70 -24.08 2.00
N GLN A 93 6.81 -23.35 2.65
CA GLN A 93 6.93 -21.91 2.81
C GLN A 93 8.17 -21.54 3.63
N ASP A 94 8.40 -22.22 4.76
CA ASP A 94 9.55 -22.01 5.62
C ASP A 94 10.84 -22.31 4.85
N GLU A 95 10.90 -23.43 4.12
CA GLU A 95 12.02 -23.77 3.22
C GLU A 95 12.26 -22.68 2.17
N ALA A 96 11.19 -22.16 1.55
CA ALA A 96 11.27 -21.09 0.56
C ALA A 96 11.72 -19.76 1.18
N PHE A 97 11.40 -19.51 2.45
CA PHE A 97 11.70 -18.26 3.13
C PHE A 97 13.15 -18.20 3.66
N VAL A 98 13.84 -19.33 3.80
CA VAL A 98 15.26 -19.33 4.22
C VAL A 98 16.11 -18.44 3.31
N GLY A 99 16.76 -17.44 3.91
CA GLY A 99 17.60 -16.48 3.17
C GLY A 99 16.82 -15.45 2.35
N SER A 100 15.50 -15.38 2.54
CA SER A 100 14.65 -14.29 2.05
C SER A 100 14.51 -13.19 3.11
N ASP A 101 14.05 -12.03 2.67
CA ASP A 101 13.66 -10.95 3.58
C ASP A 101 12.24 -11.11 4.16
N TYR A 102 11.59 -12.25 3.92
CA TYR A 102 10.34 -12.65 4.58
C TYR A 102 10.59 -13.35 5.93
N ASP A 103 11.82 -13.85 6.18
CA ASP A 103 12.25 -14.65 7.34
C ASP A 103 12.37 -13.87 8.68
N GLN A 104 11.70 -12.72 8.80
CA GLN A 104 11.81 -11.85 9.97
C GLN A 104 10.61 -12.04 10.91
N GLY A 105 10.58 -13.18 11.60
CA GLY A 105 10.04 -13.32 12.96
C GLY A 105 8.63 -13.90 13.10
N VAL A 106 8.52 -15.23 13.05
CA VAL A 106 7.68 -15.99 13.98
C VAL A 106 8.53 -16.25 15.23
N GLN A 107 8.40 -15.41 16.25
CA GLN A 107 8.62 -15.89 17.62
C GLN A 107 7.29 -16.44 18.08
N GLU A 108 7.16 -17.75 17.88
CA GLU A 108 6.07 -18.58 18.41
C GLU A 108 6.13 -18.57 19.93
N ASP A 109 5.04 -18.16 20.57
CA ASP A 109 4.77 -18.54 21.95
C ASP A 109 3.29 -18.94 22.05
N GLY A 110 3.05 -20.21 22.36
CA GLY A 110 1.78 -20.75 22.90
C GLY A 110 0.64 -20.99 21.91
N GLY A 111 0.42 -22.26 21.55
CA GLY A 111 -0.59 -22.70 20.58
C GLY A 111 -2.04 -22.79 21.07
N PHE A 112 -2.94 -23.12 20.14
CA PHE A 112 -4.16 -23.88 20.40
C PHE A 112 -4.75 -24.48 19.12
N THR A 113 -5.09 -25.76 19.16
CA THR A 113 -5.74 -26.56 18.11
C THR A 113 -7.25 -26.36 18.10
N GLY A 114 -7.88 -26.26 16.93
CA GLY A 114 -9.35 -26.31 16.80
C GLY A 114 -9.79 -26.73 15.40
N GLU A 115 -10.47 -27.88 15.29
CA GLU A 115 -11.01 -28.47 14.06
C GLU A 115 -12.41 -27.95 13.65
N ARG A 116 -12.76 -28.24 12.37
CA ARG A 116 -14.10 -28.51 11.74
C ARG A 116 -14.84 -27.34 11.05
N PRO A 117 -15.82 -27.59 10.14
CA PRO A 117 -15.95 -28.60 9.06
C PRO A 117 -16.42 -28.00 7.70
N THR A 118 -16.38 -28.83 6.64
CA THR A 118 -16.71 -28.49 5.22
C THR A 118 -18.16 -28.80 4.82
N LYS A 119 -18.76 -27.93 3.98
CA LYS A 119 -19.90 -28.24 3.08
C LYS A 119 -19.73 -27.51 1.76
N ILE A 120 -19.65 -28.25 0.65
CA ILE A 120 -19.47 -27.70 -0.71
C ILE A 120 -20.81 -27.60 -1.44
N ASN A 121 -21.02 -26.48 -2.14
CA ASN A 121 -22.27 -25.98 -2.71
C ASN A 121 -22.59 -26.57 -4.12
N PRO A 122 -23.86 -26.92 -4.43
CA PRO A 122 -24.33 -27.45 -5.73
C PRO A 122 -23.97 -26.70 -7.02
N ILE A 123 -23.48 -25.46 -6.94
CA ILE A 123 -23.17 -24.59 -8.09
C ILE A 123 -22.04 -25.17 -8.97
N VAL A 124 -21.11 -25.95 -8.39
CA VAL A 124 -19.98 -26.59 -9.11
C VAL A 124 -20.46 -27.61 -10.16
N ARG A 125 -21.67 -28.16 -10.03
CA ARG A 125 -22.19 -29.18 -10.96
C ARG A 125 -22.69 -28.63 -12.29
N ILE A 126 -23.01 -27.34 -12.37
CA ILE A 126 -23.57 -26.72 -13.58
C ILE A 126 -22.45 -26.39 -14.59
N PHE A 127 -21.24 -26.11 -14.08
CA PHE A 127 -20.12 -25.62 -14.88
C PHE A 127 -19.45 -26.69 -15.77
N GLN A 128 -19.60 -27.97 -15.43
CA GLN A 128 -18.99 -29.09 -16.17
C GLN A 128 -19.68 -29.37 -17.53
N THR A 129 -20.82 -28.74 -17.81
CA THR A 129 -21.66 -29.07 -18.97
C THR A 129 -21.36 -28.21 -20.21
N LEU A 130 -20.77 -27.02 -20.05
CA LEU A 130 -20.65 -26.03 -21.13
C LEU A 130 -19.31 -26.05 -21.89
N THR A 131 -18.31 -26.80 -21.42
CA THR A 131 -17.00 -26.91 -22.07
C THR A 131 -16.96 -27.89 -23.25
N ARG A 132 -18.05 -28.65 -23.49
CA ARG A 132 -18.11 -29.66 -24.57
C ARG A 132 -18.48 -29.12 -25.96
N LEU A 133 -18.75 -27.83 -26.14
CA LEU A 133 -19.24 -27.26 -27.41
C LEU A 133 -18.28 -26.24 -28.05
N GLY A 134 -17.02 -26.62 -28.26
CA GLY A 134 -16.23 -26.11 -29.41
C GLY A 134 -15.88 -24.61 -29.48
N GLY A 135 -15.82 -23.88 -28.36
CA GLY A 135 -15.56 -22.43 -28.34
C GLY A 135 -14.10 -21.99 -28.20
N GLY A 136 -13.12 -22.89 -28.26
CA GLY A 136 -11.71 -22.59 -27.90
C GLY A 136 -11.06 -21.51 -28.77
N LEU A 137 -11.38 -21.45 -30.06
CA LEU A 137 -10.73 -20.51 -31.00
C LEU A 137 -11.22 -19.06 -30.82
N ILE A 138 -12.50 -18.87 -30.50
CA ILE A 138 -13.08 -17.54 -30.21
C ILE A 138 -12.55 -17.04 -28.85
N PHE A 139 -12.38 -17.93 -27.88
CA PHE A 139 -11.77 -17.62 -26.58
C PHE A 139 -10.32 -17.13 -26.71
N PHE A 140 -9.49 -17.76 -27.55
CA PHE A 140 -8.11 -17.30 -27.76
C PHE A 140 -8.02 -15.93 -28.45
N ILE A 141 -8.92 -15.62 -29.40
CA ILE A 141 -8.96 -14.30 -30.05
C ILE A 141 -9.44 -13.22 -29.07
N VAL A 142 -10.43 -13.54 -28.24
CA VAL A 142 -10.90 -12.69 -27.13
C VAL A 142 -9.78 -12.41 -26.13
N VAL A 143 -9.04 -13.44 -25.70
CA VAL A 143 -7.92 -13.33 -24.75
C VAL A 143 -6.77 -12.50 -25.33
N PHE A 144 -6.46 -12.66 -26.61
CA PHE A 144 -5.42 -11.90 -27.30
C PHE A 144 -5.78 -10.40 -27.44
N VAL A 145 -7.06 -10.09 -27.69
CA VAL A 145 -7.56 -8.70 -27.74
C VAL A 145 -7.62 -8.07 -26.33
N MET A 146 -7.99 -8.84 -25.30
CA MET A 146 -7.95 -8.39 -23.89
C MET A 146 -6.52 -8.06 -23.42
N GLY A 147 -5.51 -8.83 -23.87
CA GLY A 147 -4.11 -8.60 -23.52
C GLY A 147 -3.51 -7.29 -24.07
N LYS A 148 -4.03 -6.75 -25.19
CA LYS A 148 -3.55 -5.48 -25.77
C LYS A 148 -4.38 -4.25 -25.39
N THR A 149 -5.57 -4.44 -24.80
CA THR A 149 -6.50 -3.34 -24.45
C THR A 149 -6.70 -3.15 -22.95
N SER A 150 -6.14 -4.03 -22.10
CA SER A 150 -6.08 -3.85 -20.64
C SER A 150 -5.12 -2.73 -20.24
N LYS A 151 -5.51 -1.48 -20.52
CA LYS A 151 -5.22 -0.38 -19.61
C LYS A 151 -6.27 -0.48 -18.51
N SER A 152 -5.87 -1.14 -17.43
CA SER A 152 -6.61 -1.43 -16.21
C SER A 152 -7.49 -0.28 -15.72
N THR A 153 -8.67 -0.61 -15.18
CA THR A 153 -9.61 0.33 -14.54
C THR A 153 -9.27 0.63 -13.08
N ASN A 154 -8.36 -0.14 -12.45
CA ASN A 154 -7.64 0.30 -11.26
C ASN A 154 -6.30 0.88 -11.71
N LYS A 155 -6.33 2.12 -12.21
CA LYS A 155 -5.11 2.88 -12.50
C LYS A 155 -4.29 2.96 -11.21
N SER A 156 -3.05 2.47 -11.25
CA SER A 156 -2.12 2.71 -10.15
C SER A 156 -1.86 4.22 -10.04
N PRO A 157 -1.55 4.73 -8.84
CA PRO A 157 -1.15 6.13 -8.69
C PRO A 157 0.04 6.42 -9.61
N ASN A 158 0.06 7.60 -10.22
CA ASN A 158 1.16 8.01 -11.08
C ASN A 158 2.41 8.29 -10.23
N LYS A 159 3.59 8.23 -10.85
CA LYS A 159 4.75 8.88 -10.25
C LYS A 159 4.53 10.39 -10.34
N PHE A 160 4.54 11.08 -9.20
CA PHE A 160 4.34 12.52 -9.20
C PHE A 160 5.38 13.24 -10.07
N THR A 161 4.89 14.11 -10.93
CA THR A 161 5.68 15.05 -11.74
C THR A 161 5.17 16.45 -11.49
N ARG A 162 6.06 17.43 -11.30
CA ARG A 162 5.63 18.82 -11.12
C ARG A 162 5.02 19.37 -12.41
N HIS A 163 3.91 20.08 -12.28
CA HIS A 163 3.23 20.82 -13.34
C HIS A 163 3.02 22.28 -12.90
N PHE A 164 2.64 23.15 -13.85
CA PHE A 164 2.32 24.56 -13.59
C PHE A 164 3.45 25.33 -12.88
N LYS A 165 4.70 25.11 -13.32
CA LYS A 165 5.89 25.75 -12.73
C LYS A 165 5.69 27.27 -12.68
N GLU A 166 6.02 27.89 -11.54
CA GLU A 166 5.85 29.33 -11.27
C GLU A 166 4.38 29.81 -11.16
N GLU A 167 3.41 28.90 -11.20
CA GLU A 167 2.03 29.20 -10.83
C GLU A 167 1.73 28.70 -9.41
N TYR A 168 1.01 29.54 -8.66
CA TYR A 168 0.79 29.35 -7.23
C TYR A 168 -0.69 29.43 -6.88
N TYR A 169 -1.11 28.60 -5.92
CA TYR A 169 -2.40 28.67 -5.27
C TYR A 169 -2.09 28.74 -3.78
N ARG A 170 -2.47 29.85 -3.14
CA ARG A 170 -2.00 30.19 -1.78
C ARG A 170 -2.98 29.74 -0.70
N ASP A 171 -4.25 29.57 -1.06
CA ASP A 171 -5.26 29.00 -0.20
C ASP A 171 -5.17 27.47 -0.17
N TYR A 172 -5.86 26.86 0.79
CA TYR A 172 -5.96 25.40 0.83
C TYR A 172 -6.66 24.90 -0.45
N PRO A 173 -6.14 23.85 -1.10
CA PRO A 173 -6.68 23.38 -2.38
C PRO A 173 -8.12 22.86 -2.27
N TYR A 174 -8.60 22.62 -1.05
CA TYR A 174 -9.96 22.21 -0.74
C TYR A 174 -10.37 22.68 0.65
N GLU A 175 -11.59 23.21 0.76
CA GLU A 175 -12.22 23.57 2.02
C GLU A 175 -13.00 22.37 2.57
N GLY A 176 -12.41 21.67 3.55
CA GLY A 176 -13.04 20.50 4.18
C GLY A 176 -12.03 19.47 4.67
N ASN A 177 -12.52 18.26 4.95
CA ASN A 177 -11.65 17.15 5.34
C ASN A 177 -10.88 16.66 4.10
N PHE A 178 -9.56 16.49 4.19
CA PHE A 178 -8.75 16.02 3.06
C PHE A 178 -9.08 14.58 2.63
N LEU A 179 -9.81 13.80 3.45
CA LEU A 179 -10.39 12.52 3.04
C LEU A 179 -11.42 12.66 1.92
N ASP A 180 -12.13 13.79 1.83
CA ASP A 180 -13.13 14.04 0.79
C ASP A 180 -12.47 13.98 -0.58
N ILE A 181 -11.25 14.53 -0.71
CA ILE A 181 -10.52 14.65 -1.97
C ILE A 181 -9.37 13.67 -2.16
N TYR A 182 -9.10 12.78 -1.19
CA TYR A 182 -7.92 11.90 -1.17
C TYR A 182 -7.63 11.15 -2.48
N TYR A 183 -8.66 10.72 -3.21
CA TYR A 183 -8.48 10.00 -4.47
C TYR A 183 -7.67 10.81 -5.51
N ILE A 184 -7.78 12.15 -5.53
CA ILE A 184 -7.03 12.99 -6.47
C ILE A 184 -5.52 13.01 -6.13
N PRO A 185 -5.08 13.45 -4.93
CA PRO A 185 -3.67 13.35 -4.51
C PRO A 185 -3.10 11.93 -4.58
N TYR A 186 -3.90 10.92 -4.26
CA TYR A 186 -3.52 9.52 -4.43
C TYR A 186 -3.16 9.23 -5.89
N MET A 187 -4.06 9.52 -6.84
CA MET A 187 -3.79 9.30 -8.26
C MET A 187 -2.64 10.15 -8.83
N MET A 188 -2.41 11.34 -8.26
CA MET A 188 -1.26 12.19 -8.59
C MET A 188 0.08 11.63 -8.07
N GLY A 189 0.05 10.69 -7.12
CA GLY A 189 1.24 10.18 -6.43
C GLY A 189 1.81 11.13 -5.37
N THR A 190 0.99 12.05 -4.85
CA THR A 190 1.37 13.02 -3.81
C THR A 190 0.87 12.63 -2.43
N ALA A 191 -0.10 11.72 -2.35
CA ALA A 191 -0.60 11.20 -1.07
C ALA A 191 -0.71 9.68 -1.11
N ASN A 192 -0.42 9.06 0.02
CA ASN A 192 -0.63 7.64 0.30
C ASN A 192 -0.97 7.46 1.79
N PHE A 193 -1.02 6.22 2.28
CA PHE A 193 -1.26 5.93 3.70
C PHE A 193 -0.29 6.66 4.66
N GLU A 194 1.01 6.69 4.37
CA GLU A 194 2.02 7.39 5.18
C GLU A 194 1.69 8.89 5.27
N ASN A 195 1.31 9.51 4.15
CA ASN A 195 0.99 10.94 4.12
C ASN A 195 -0.33 11.24 4.85
N LEU A 196 -1.36 10.40 4.68
CA LEU A 196 -2.61 10.49 5.44
C LEU A 196 -2.34 10.42 6.95
N LEU A 197 -1.59 9.42 7.39
CA LEU A 197 -1.26 9.23 8.80
C LEU A 197 -0.45 10.41 9.35
N THR A 198 0.52 10.91 8.59
CA THR A 198 1.29 12.12 8.93
C THR A 198 0.38 13.33 9.11
N GLY A 199 -0.51 13.59 8.14
CA GLY A 199 -1.46 14.70 8.20
C GLY A 199 -2.42 14.60 9.39
N PHE A 200 -2.92 13.40 9.70
CA PHE A 200 -3.81 13.21 10.85
C PHE A 200 -3.13 13.38 12.19
N ILE A 201 -1.91 12.85 12.37
CA ILE A 201 -1.17 13.05 13.63
C ILE A 201 -0.93 14.55 13.86
N LEU A 202 -0.50 15.29 12.83
CA LEU A 202 -0.34 16.74 12.91
C LEU A 202 -1.66 17.46 13.18
N LYS A 203 -2.78 17.01 12.59
CA LYS A 203 -4.12 17.54 12.88
C LYS A 203 -4.50 17.33 14.34
N TRP A 204 -4.33 16.12 14.86
CA TRP A 204 -4.70 15.79 16.24
C TRP A 204 -3.80 16.48 17.28
N ILE A 205 -2.53 16.76 16.97
CA ILE A 205 -1.69 17.62 17.82
C ILE A 205 -2.23 19.05 17.82
N ASN A 206 -2.55 19.60 16.64
CA ASN A 206 -3.09 20.95 16.52
C ASN A 206 -4.51 21.10 17.13
N GLU A 207 -5.23 20.01 17.31
CA GLU A 207 -6.54 19.94 17.99
C GLU A 207 -6.45 19.58 19.48
N ASP A 208 -5.24 19.55 20.07
CA ASP A 208 -4.97 19.15 21.45
C ASP A 208 -5.52 17.76 21.84
N ARG A 209 -5.70 16.87 20.86
CA ARG A 209 -6.16 15.48 21.09
C ARG A 209 -5.03 14.56 21.48
N ILE A 210 -3.84 14.81 20.94
CA ILE A 210 -2.60 14.11 21.27
C ILE A 210 -1.49 15.13 21.48
N ILE A 211 -0.44 14.75 22.22
CA ILE A 211 0.75 15.56 22.41
C ILE A 211 2.00 14.70 22.33
N ALA A 212 3.07 15.26 21.77
CA ALA A 212 4.39 14.64 21.84
C ALA A 212 4.97 14.81 23.26
N VAL A 213 5.35 13.69 23.89
CA VAL A 213 5.99 13.66 25.20
C VAL A 213 7.37 13.02 25.09
N GLU A 214 8.36 13.59 25.76
CA GLU A 214 9.67 12.95 25.96
C GLU A 214 9.60 12.14 27.25
N GLU A 215 9.64 10.81 27.14
CA GLU A 215 9.67 9.94 28.31
C GLU A 215 10.88 8.99 28.24
N GLU A 216 11.46 8.70 29.41
CA GLU A 216 12.47 7.64 29.55
C GLU A 216 11.77 6.28 29.51
N VAL A 217 11.90 5.56 28.40
CA VAL A 217 11.25 4.25 28.24
C VAL A 217 12.28 3.12 28.24
N GLY A 218 12.01 2.08 29.03
CA GLY A 218 12.75 0.81 29.06
C GLY A 218 13.00 0.29 30.48
N TRP A 219 12.58 -0.95 30.74
CA TRP A 219 12.81 -1.61 32.04
C TRP A 219 14.30 -1.92 32.33
N VAL A 220 15.15 -2.02 31.30
CA VAL A 220 16.58 -2.39 31.41
C VAL A 220 17.51 -1.34 30.77
N PHE A 221 17.11 -0.75 29.64
CA PHE A 221 17.86 0.31 28.97
C PHE A 221 16.91 1.46 28.68
N LYS A 222 17.00 2.51 29.49
CA LYS A 222 16.23 3.73 29.28
C LYS A 222 16.85 4.54 28.15
N LYS A 223 16.05 4.94 27.18
CA LYS A 223 16.44 5.89 26.14
C LYS A 223 15.34 6.94 26.03
N ASP A 224 15.73 8.20 25.88
CA ASP A 224 14.79 9.26 25.54
C ASP A 224 14.15 8.93 24.18
N SER A 225 12.85 8.72 24.18
CA SER A 225 12.05 8.54 22.97
C SER A 225 10.84 9.45 23.03
N THR A 226 10.62 10.22 21.97
CA THR A 226 9.41 11.03 21.84
C THR A 226 8.23 10.11 21.49
N ASN A 227 7.23 10.06 22.37
CA ASN A 227 6.02 9.25 22.22
C ASN A 227 4.80 10.14 22.01
N LEU A 228 3.68 9.57 21.56
CA LEU A 228 2.41 10.29 21.39
C LEU A 228 1.44 9.95 22.53
N LYS A 229 1.18 10.91 23.42
CA LYS A 229 0.22 10.77 24.49
C LYS A 229 -1.17 11.24 24.05
N PHE A 230 -2.20 10.44 24.27
CA PHE A 230 -3.58 10.84 24.05
C PHE A 230 -4.07 11.70 25.23
N LEU A 231 -4.70 12.83 24.91
CA LEU A 231 -5.25 13.78 25.87
C LEU A 231 -6.79 13.78 25.85
N ASN A 232 -7.36 13.60 24.66
CA ASN A 232 -8.81 13.55 24.47
C ASN A 232 -9.18 12.40 23.52
N THR A 233 -9.80 11.37 24.09
CA THR A 233 -10.23 10.15 23.39
C THR A 233 -11.69 10.20 22.94
N SER A 234 -12.35 11.36 23.04
CA SER A 234 -13.73 11.52 22.60
C SER A 234 -13.88 11.20 21.11
N GLN A 235 -15.01 10.59 20.75
CA GLN A 235 -15.33 10.21 19.38
C GLN A 235 -15.18 11.41 18.42
N LEU A 236 -14.54 11.16 17.28
CA LEU A 236 -14.42 12.10 16.16
C LEU A 236 -15.64 11.98 15.25
N ASP A 237 -16.11 13.11 14.72
CA ASP A 237 -17.30 13.19 13.87
C ASP A 237 -17.15 12.38 12.57
N HIS A 238 -15.96 12.42 11.98
CA HIS A 238 -15.70 11.71 10.73
C HIS A 238 -15.35 10.25 10.99
N ILE A 239 -16.21 9.32 10.56
CA ILE A 239 -16.13 7.89 10.88
C ILE A 239 -14.76 7.27 10.55
N LEU A 240 -14.22 7.54 9.35
CA LEU A 240 -12.93 7.00 8.94
C LEU A 240 -11.75 7.64 9.68
N GLU A 241 -11.88 8.91 10.07
CA GLU A 241 -10.85 9.57 10.88
C GLU A 241 -10.85 8.97 12.29
N ASN A 242 -12.04 8.81 12.87
CA ASN A 242 -12.24 8.14 14.15
C ASN A 242 -11.69 6.71 14.13
N GLU A 243 -11.92 5.97 13.04
CA GLU A 243 -11.40 4.61 12.94
C GLU A 243 -9.87 4.56 13.02
N LEU A 244 -9.16 5.44 12.29
CA LEU A 244 -7.70 5.53 12.36
C LEU A 244 -7.23 5.97 13.75
N PHE A 245 -7.89 6.97 14.34
CA PHE A 245 -7.58 7.45 15.69
C PHE A 245 -7.71 6.33 16.73
N GLN A 246 -8.78 5.53 16.64
CA GLN A 246 -9.01 4.39 17.52
C GLN A 246 -8.03 3.25 17.27
N MET A 247 -7.56 3.05 16.04
CA MET A 247 -6.46 2.10 15.77
C MET A 247 -5.18 2.50 16.52
N MET A 248 -4.81 3.78 16.48
CA MET A 248 -3.65 4.29 17.21
C MET A 248 -3.84 4.24 18.73
N LEU A 249 -5.03 4.61 19.23
CA LEU A 249 -5.35 4.52 20.67
C LEU A 249 -5.30 3.06 21.16
N THR A 250 -5.81 2.12 20.36
CA THR A 250 -5.72 0.68 20.67
C THR A 250 -4.27 0.21 20.73
N ALA A 251 -3.42 0.72 19.82
CA ALA A 251 -2.01 0.39 19.81
C ALA A 251 -1.26 0.94 21.03
N ALA A 252 -1.68 2.09 21.58
CA ALA A 252 -1.12 2.69 22.79
C ALA A 252 -1.48 1.90 24.06
N GLY A 253 -2.59 1.15 24.04
CA GLY A 253 -3.00 0.36 25.19
C GLY A 253 -3.43 1.23 26.39
N SER A 254 -3.23 0.72 27.61
CA SER A 254 -3.84 1.28 28.82
C SER A 254 -3.16 2.53 29.39
N ASN A 255 -1.90 2.81 29.02
CA ASN A 255 -1.20 4.01 29.46
C ASN A 255 -1.53 5.23 28.57
N GLU A 256 -2.25 5.02 27.46
CA GLU A 256 -2.61 6.04 26.47
C GLU A 256 -1.39 6.79 25.90
N ILE A 257 -0.22 6.15 25.90
CA ILE A 257 1.03 6.67 25.35
C ILE A 257 1.49 5.71 24.28
N LEU A 258 1.44 6.15 23.02
CA LEU A 258 1.85 5.34 21.89
C LEU A 258 3.35 5.42 21.70
N GLU A 259 4.03 4.31 21.97
CA GLU A 259 5.42 4.12 21.59
C GLU A 259 5.54 3.66 20.12
N GLU A 260 6.64 4.02 19.47
CA GLU A 260 6.92 3.60 18.08
C GLU A 260 6.89 2.07 17.92
N LYS A 261 7.46 1.34 18.90
CA LYS A 261 7.51 -0.13 18.90
C LYS A 261 6.13 -0.76 19.06
N GLU A 262 5.29 -0.16 19.90
CA GLU A 262 3.92 -0.63 20.11
C GLU A 262 3.10 -0.47 18.84
N PHE A 263 3.17 0.70 18.20
CA PHE A 263 2.45 0.91 16.96
C PHE A 263 2.97 0.00 15.85
N THR A 264 4.29 -0.18 15.74
CA THR A 264 4.92 -1.09 14.79
C THR A 264 4.45 -2.53 14.98
N LYS A 265 4.45 -3.02 16.23
CA LYS A 265 3.97 -4.37 16.57
C LYS A 265 2.48 -4.52 16.24
N TRP A 266 1.67 -3.54 16.64
CA TRP A 266 0.23 -3.55 16.38
C TRP A 266 -0.06 -3.54 14.87
N ALA A 267 0.59 -2.67 14.10
CA ALA A 267 0.40 -2.54 12.66
C ALA A 267 0.81 -3.81 11.92
N ARG A 268 1.88 -4.48 12.35
CA ARG A 268 2.28 -5.79 11.81
C ARG A 268 1.18 -6.84 11.98
N SER A 269 0.60 -6.93 13.18
CA SER A 269 -0.47 -7.90 13.48
C SER A 269 -1.83 -7.52 12.87
N ASN A 270 -2.04 -6.23 12.57
CA ASN A 270 -3.32 -5.70 12.12
C ASN A 270 -3.27 -5.11 10.71
N TYR A 271 -2.26 -5.46 9.89
CA TYR A 271 -2.07 -4.85 8.57
C TYR A 271 -3.32 -4.96 7.67
N THR A 272 -4.06 -6.08 7.74
CA THR A 272 -5.32 -6.27 6.99
C THR A 272 -6.43 -5.30 7.42
N LYS A 273 -6.44 -4.85 8.67
CA LYS A 273 -7.37 -3.82 9.15
C LYS A 273 -7.00 -2.45 8.55
N ILE A 274 -5.71 -2.13 8.53
CA ILE A 274 -5.20 -0.90 7.91
C ILE A 274 -5.43 -0.90 6.39
N ASP A 275 -5.24 -2.03 5.71
CA ASP A 275 -5.53 -2.18 4.28
C ASP A 275 -7.01 -1.97 3.96
N ARG A 276 -7.90 -2.57 4.76
CA ARG A 276 -9.34 -2.38 4.59
C ARG A 276 -9.74 -0.92 4.82
N TRP A 277 -9.15 -0.27 5.82
CA TRP A 277 -9.38 1.15 6.07
C TRP A 277 -8.91 2.03 4.91
N GLU A 278 -7.73 1.78 4.35
CA GLU A 278 -7.22 2.55 3.20
C GLU A 278 -8.08 2.35 1.93
N LYS A 279 -8.57 1.11 1.70
CA LYS A 279 -9.55 0.82 0.65
C LYS A 279 -10.85 1.59 0.90
N ALA A 280 -11.35 1.62 2.13
CA ALA A 280 -12.56 2.36 2.51
C ALA A 280 -12.40 3.88 2.35
N VAL A 281 -11.23 4.44 2.65
CA VAL A 281 -10.90 5.85 2.43
C VAL A 281 -10.92 6.20 0.94
N ASN A 282 -10.32 5.37 0.08
CA ASN A 282 -10.37 5.57 -1.36
C ASN A 282 -11.81 5.55 -1.89
N GLU A 283 -12.60 4.56 -1.49
CA GLU A 283 -14.01 4.44 -1.92
C GLU A 283 -14.88 5.57 -1.38
N TYR A 284 -14.63 6.02 -0.15
CA TYR A 284 -15.27 7.21 0.41
C TYR A 284 -14.96 8.45 -0.42
N SER A 285 -13.67 8.71 -0.71
CA SER A 285 -13.27 9.88 -1.48
C SER A 285 -13.87 9.87 -2.89
N LYS A 286 -13.86 8.73 -3.59
CA LYS A 286 -14.50 8.61 -4.91
C LYS A 286 -15.98 9.01 -4.87
N LYS A 287 -16.76 8.44 -3.93
CA LYS A 287 -18.18 8.76 -3.75
C LYS A 287 -18.40 10.23 -3.39
N ARG A 288 -17.52 10.78 -2.55
CA ARG A 288 -17.59 12.18 -2.12
C ARG A 288 -17.32 13.12 -3.30
N LEU A 289 -16.28 12.87 -4.07
CA LEU A 289 -15.95 13.61 -5.29
C LEU A 289 -17.06 13.53 -6.34
N GLU A 290 -17.70 12.37 -6.49
CA GLU A 290 -18.87 12.21 -7.38
C GLU A 290 -20.04 13.08 -6.91
N ASN A 291 -20.39 13.01 -5.63
CA ASN A 291 -21.46 13.82 -5.04
C ASN A 291 -21.20 15.34 -5.12
N LEU A 292 -19.92 15.76 -5.11
CA LEU A 292 -19.50 17.15 -5.28
C LEU A 292 -19.39 17.58 -6.75
N GLY A 293 -19.60 16.67 -7.71
CA GLY A 293 -19.49 16.94 -9.14
C GLY A 293 -18.05 17.07 -9.64
N TYR A 294 -17.06 16.58 -8.89
CA TYR A 294 -15.64 16.57 -9.26
C TYR A 294 -15.23 15.31 -10.01
N LEU A 295 -15.99 14.22 -9.84
CA LEU A 295 -15.74 12.93 -10.49
C LEU A 295 -16.99 12.48 -11.24
N GLU A 296 -16.81 11.98 -12.45
CA GLU A 296 -17.85 11.30 -13.21
C GLU A 296 -17.48 9.82 -13.33
N VAL A 297 -18.43 8.95 -13.03
CA VAL A 297 -18.29 7.50 -13.19
C VAL A 297 -18.92 7.10 -14.50
N THR A 298 -18.08 6.73 -15.45
CA THR A 298 -18.53 6.20 -16.75
C THR A 298 -18.36 4.70 -16.80
N GLU A 299 -19.21 4.01 -17.55
CA GLU A 299 -19.07 2.59 -17.79
C GLU A 299 -18.14 2.34 -18.97
N LYS A 300 -16.98 1.73 -18.70
CA LYS A 300 -16.11 1.23 -19.75
C LYS A 300 -16.39 -0.25 -19.99
N LYS A 301 -16.95 -0.55 -21.16
CA LYS A 301 -17.10 -1.94 -21.61
C LYS A 301 -15.79 -2.44 -22.18
N VAL A 302 -15.24 -3.47 -21.56
CA VAL A 302 -14.16 -4.26 -22.13
C VAL A 302 -14.72 -5.64 -22.38
N LEU A 303 -14.97 -5.92 -23.65
CA LEU A 303 -15.55 -7.19 -24.09
C LEU A 303 -16.98 -7.38 -23.53
N PHE A 304 -17.23 -8.44 -22.75
CA PHE A 304 -18.52 -8.73 -22.10
C PHE A 304 -18.63 -8.14 -20.68
N PHE A 305 -17.58 -7.47 -20.18
CA PHE A 305 -17.54 -6.93 -18.82
C PHE A 305 -17.63 -5.41 -18.82
N THR A 306 -18.37 -4.89 -17.84
CA THR A 306 -18.50 -3.46 -17.58
C THR A 306 -17.67 -3.11 -16.36
N PHE A 307 -16.82 -2.10 -16.49
CA PHE A 307 -15.99 -1.59 -15.41
C PHE A 307 -16.28 -0.11 -15.17
N PRO A 308 -16.27 0.36 -13.91
CA PRO A 308 -16.31 1.78 -13.63
C PRO A 308 -15.00 2.43 -14.11
N ASP A 309 -15.12 3.53 -14.84
CA ASP A 309 -14.02 4.40 -15.24
C ASP A 309 -14.27 5.78 -14.64
N TYR A 310 -13.43 6.13 -13.67
CA TYR A 310 -13.49 7.37 -12.93
C TYR A 310 -12.73 8.45 -13.70
N GLN A 311 -13.43 9.50 -14.11
CA GLN A 311 -12.87 10.63 -14.84
C GLN A 311 -13.12 11.94 -14.10
N LEU A 312 -12.09 12.79 -13.99
CA LEU A 312 -12.26 14.11 -13.41
C LEU A 312 -13.09 15.00 -14.33
N THR A 313 -14.12 15.63 -13.77
CA THR A 313 -14.88 16.68 -14.45
C THR A 313 -14.02 17.94 -14.62
N ALA A 314 -14.52 18.96 -15.32
CA ALA A 314 -13.82 20.25 -15.39
C ALA A 314 -13.57 20.86 -14.00
N ALA A 315 -14.52 20.70 -13.07
CA ALA A 315 -14.36 21.14 -11.68
C ALA A 315 -13.32 20.29 -10.93
N GLY A 316 -13.34 18.95 -11.10
CA GLY A 316 -12.32 18.07 -10.50
C GLY A 316 -10.90 18.35 -11.00
N LYS A 317 -10.74 18.65 -12.30
CA LYS A 317 -9.45 19.09 -12.86
C LYS A 317 -8.98 20.41 -12.28
N LYS A 318 -9.91 21.31 -11.91
CA LYS A 318 -9.53 22.55 -11.23
C LYS A 318 -9.02 22.30 -9.82
N VAL A 319 -9.61 21.34 -9.09
CA VAL A 319 -9.08 20.90 -7.78
C VAL A 319 -7.68 20.31 -7.95
N GLU A 320 -7.47 19.42 -8.93
CA GLU A 320 -6.15 18.87 -9.27
C GLU A 320 -5.12 19.98 -9.59
N GLU A 321 -5.50 20.96 -10.42
CA GLU A 321 -4.66 22.13 -10.73
C GLU A 321 -4.30 22.95 -9.49
N ASN A 322 -5.28 23.22 -8.61
CA ASN A 322 -5.05 23.93 -7.36
C ASN A 322 -4.08 23.16 -6.44
N ILE A 323 -4.16 21.82 -6.40
CA ILE A 323 -3.21 20.99 -5.65
C ILE A 323 -1.79 21.15 -6.22
N TYR A 324 -1.59 21.07 -7.54
CA TYR A 324 -0.27 21.29 -8.14
C TYR A 324 0.30 22.67 -7.79
N LYS A 325 -0.52 23.71 -7.92
CA LYS A 325 -0.14 25.10 -7.63
C LYS A 325 0.11 25.34 -6.15
N TYR A 326 -0.63 24.67 -5.27
CA TYR A 326 -0.39 24.68 -3.83
C TYR A 326 0.93 23.98 -3.48
N ILE A 327 1.22 22.83 -4.10
CA ILE A 327 2.53 22.16 -3.95
C ILE A 327 3.67 23.08 -4.40
N ASN A 328 3.51 23.79 -5.52
CA ASN A 328 4.50 24.76 -5.97
C ASN A 328 4.68 25.88 -4.94
N TYR A 329 3.59 26.39 -4.37
CA TYR A 329 3.62 27.39 -3.31
C TYR A 329 4.37 26.89 -2.07
N LEU A 330 4.07 25.69 -1.58
CA LEU A 330 4.79 25.06 -0.45
C LEU A 330 6.28 24.84 -0.72
N ASN A 331 6.67 24.66 -1.99
CA ASN A 331 8.06 24.48 -2.39
C ASN A 331 8.82 25.78 -2.57
N ASP A 332 8.12 26.85 -2.98
CA ASP A 332 8.68 28.17 -3.26
C ASP A 332 7.94 29.24 -2.45
N PHE A 333 8.20 29.22 -1.15
CA PHE A 333 7.64 30.15 -0.18
C PHE A 333 8.22 31.57 -0.29
N SER A 334 8.92 31.89 -1.39
CA SER A 334 9.58 33.19 -1.62
C SER A 334 8.63 34.39 -1.65
N LEU A 335 7.33 34.15 -1.82
CA LEU A 335 6.29 35.19 -1.92
C LEU A 335 5.53 35.46 -0.61
N LEU A 336 6.02 34.94 0.52
CA LEU A 336 5.49 35.22 1.86
C LEU A 336 5.89 36.57 2.45
N ASN A 337 6.69 37.36 1.71
CA ASN A 337 7.18 38.67 2.17
C ASN A 337 6.12 39.78 2.22
N GLU A 338 4.85 39.50 1.91
CA GLU A 338 3.79 40.49 2.05
C GLU A 338 3.13 40.35 3.43
N HIS A 339 3.67 41.18 4.32
CA HIS A 339 3.18 41.57 5.64
C HIS A 339 1.67 41.46 5.84
N GLU A 340 1.26 40.51 6.68
CA GLU A 340 0.21 40.71 7.68
C GLU A 340 0.46 39.70 8.79
N ALA A 341 0.29 40.11 10.05
CA ALA A 341 0.67 39.39 11.27
C ALA A 341 0.54 37.86 11.12
N VAL A 342 1.67 37.21 10.85
CA VAL A 342 1.74 35.76 10.62
C VAL A 342 1.32 35.07 11.91
N ASN A 343 0.07 34.63 11.95
CA ASN A 343 -0.44 33.84 13.04
C ASN A 343 0.14 32.42 12.90
N VAL A 344 0.94 31.98 13.86
CA VAL A 344 1.54 30.63 13.92
C VAL A 344 0.48 29.53 13.67
N ARG A 345 -0.77 29.77 14.06
CA ARG A 345 -1.90 28.86 13.78
C ARG A 345 -2.19 28.64 12.30
N ILE A 346 -1.93 29.62 11.43
CA ILE A 346 -2.07 29.45 9.96
C ILE A 346 -0.96 28.49 9.46
N TRP A 347 0.24 28.62 10.01
CA TRP A 347 1.39 27.81 9.62
C TRP A 347 1.22 26.37 10.08
N ASP A 348 0.62 26.16 11.25
CA ASP A 348 0.33 24.83 11.74
C ASP A 348 -0.73 24.11 10.87
N ASN A 349 -1.75 24.84 10.39
CA ASN A 349 -2.69 24.28 9.40
C ASN A 349 -2.04 23.99 8.04
N ILE A 350 -1.09 24.81 7.59
CA ILE A 350 -0.28 24.52 6.39
C ILE A 350 0.55 23.24 6.61
N MET A 351 1.07 23.01 7.81
CA MET A 351 1.84 21.81 8.14
C MET A 351 0.99 20.54 8.07
N ILE A 352 -0.29 20.59 8.43
CA ILE A 352 -1.24 19.46 8.27
C ILE A 352 -1.36 19.08 6.78
N TRP A 353 -1.57 20.07 5.91
CA TRP A 353 -1.61 19.85 4.46
C TRP A 353 -0.27 19.39 3.89
N ALA A 354 0.84 19.90 4.42
CA ALA A 354 2.17 19.43 4.08
C ALA A 354 2.36 17.96 4.47
N GLY A 355 1.83 17.53 5.62
CA GLY A 355 1.76 16.12 6.04
C GLY A 355 1.01 15.27 5.03
N PHE A 356 -0.20 15.68 4.69
CA PHE A 356 -1.07 15.01 3.73
C PHE A 356 -0.49 14.90 2.31
N LEU A 357 0.34 15.86 1.89
CA LEU A 357 0.97 15.90 0.56
C LEU A 357 2.44 15.41 0.55
N GLY A 358 2.96 14.92 1.68
CA GLY A 358 4.35 14.44 1.78
C GLY A 358 5.42 15.53 1.63
N LEU A 359 5.12 16.75 2.08
CA LEU A 359 5.96 17.94 1.95
C LEU A 359 6.45 18.52 3.28
N THR A 360 6.22 17.86 4.42
CA THR A 360 6.62 18.35 5.76
C THR A 360 8.07 18.81 5.80
N ALA A 361 9.01 17.98 5.34
CA ALA A 361 10.44 18.32 5.34
C ALA A 361 10.80 19.51 4.43
N VAL A 362 10.05 19.73 3.35
CA VAL A 362 10.22 20.91 2.48
C VAL A 362 9.70 22.15 3.19
N VAL A 363 8.49 22.07 3.73
CA VAL A 363 7.79 23.19 4.36
C VAL A 363 8.53 23.65 5.62
N VAL A 364 9.01 22.73 6.47
CA VAL A 364 9.84 23.09 7.65
C VAL A 364 11.05 23.90 7.21
N LYS A 365 11.80 23.48 6.18
CA LYS A 365 12.95 24.23 5.67
C LYS A 365 12.60 25.60 5.11
N GLN A 366 11.41 25.75 4.51
CA GLN A 366 10.96 27.05 4.04
C GLN A 366 10.53 27.95 5.19
N PHE A 367 9.86 27.37 6.19
CA PHE A 367 9.41 28.08 7.37
C PHE A 367 10.58 28.59 8.21
N GLU A 368 11.61 27.76 8.45
CA GLU A 368 12.81 28.17 9.19
C GLU A 368 13.56 29.34 8.53
N LYS A 369 13.51 29.46 7.19
CA LYS A 369 14.14 30.57 6.47
C LYS A 369 13.40 31.89 6.67
N LEU A 370 12.07 31.83 6.74
CA LEU A 370 11.21 33.01 6.81
C LEU A 370 10.91 33.41 8.25
N TYR A 371 10.78 32.43 9.13
CA TYR A 371 10.52 32.59 10.55
C TYR A 371 11.43 31.64 11.36
N PRO A 372 12.66 32.08 11.69
CA PRO A 372 13.63 31.25 12.42
C PRO A 372 13.14 30.70 13.77
N ASN A 373 12.18 31.38 14.41
CA ASN A 373 11.59 30.94 15.68
C ASN A 373 10.40 29.98 15.53
N TYR A 374 10.01 29.61 14.30
CA TYR A 374 8.87 28.73 14.04
C TYR A 374 8.93 27.45 14.89
N THR A 375 10.09 26.81 14.94
CA THR A 375 10.32 25.55 15.67
C THR A 375 10.18 25.68 17.19
N GLN A 376 10.24 26.90 17.73
CA GLN A 376 10.07 27.18 19.15
C GLN A 376 8.61 27.53 19.50
N GLU A 377 7.88 28.12 18.56
CA GLU A 377 6.54 28.66 18.79
C GLU A 377 5.40 27.80 18.24
N THR A 378 5.70 26.87 17.32
CA THR A 378 4.73 25.93 16.78
C THR A 378 4.14 25.03 17.88
N VAL A 379 2.88 24.63 17.70
CA VAL A 379 2.25 23.58 18.53
C VAL A 379 3.02 22.25 18.43
N TYR A 380 3.75 22.04 17.33
CA TYR A 380 4.56 20.84 17.07
C TYR A 380 5.93 20.91 17.76
N ARG A 381 5.93 20.85 19.09
CA ARG A 381 7.12 21.00 19.95
C ARG A 381 8.31 20.14 19.51
N GLY A 382 9.53 20.69 19.56
CA GLY A 382 10.77 19.94 19.33
C GLY A 382 10.82 19.29 17.95
N ASN A 383 11.13 17.98 17.88
CA ASN A 383 11.27 17.24 16.63
C ASN A 383 9.96 16.56 16.15
N THR A 384 8.80 16.98 16.67
CA THR A 384 7.52 16.27 16.48
C THR A 384 7.11 16.11 15.03
N ILE A 385 7.36 17.12 14.18
CA ILE A 385 7.03 17.05 12.74
C ILE A 385 7.81 15.90 12.06
N TYR A 386 9.12 15.85 12.30
CA TYR A 386 9.98 14.81 11.73
C TYR A 386 9.68 13.42 12.31
N LEU A 387 9.42 13.34 13.62
CA LEU A 387 9.01 12.11 14.29
C LEU A 387 7.72 11.56 13.69
N THR A 388 6.74 12.42 13.46
CA THR A 388 5.44 12.05 12.90
C THR A 388 5.61 11.43 11.51
N SER A 389 6.40 12.06 10.64
CA SER A 389 6.72 11.50 9.32
C SER A 389 7.50 10.18 9.43
N HIS A 390 8.45 10.08 10.36
CA HIS A 390 9.21 8.84 10.57
C HIS A 390 8.32 7.69 11.05
N LEU A 391 7.49 7.93 12.06
CA LEU A 391 6.52 6.97 12.59
C LEU A 391 5.60 6.49 11.47
N ALA A 392 4.99 7.42 10.72
CA ALA A 392 4.09 7.06 9.63
C ALA A 392 4.77 6.21 8.56
N SER A 393 6.03 6.53 8.22
CA SER A 393 6.82 5.77 7.25
C SER A 393 7.16 4.36 7.76
N ASN A 394 7.58 4.24 9.02
CA ASN A 394 7.87 2.93 9.64
C ASN A 394 6.62 2.04 9.69
N ILE A 395 5.45 2.63 9.95
CA ILE A 395 4.17 1.89 9.96
C ILE A 395 3.78 1.47 8.54
N SER A 396 3.89 2.36 7.56
CA SER A 396 3.63 2.06 6.15
C SER A 396 4.53 0.91 5.66
N HIS A 397 5.83 0.98 5.98
CA HIS A 397 6.79 -0.08 5.67
C HIS A 397 6.45 -1.40 6.37
N THR A 398 6.13 -1.35 7.67
CA THR A 398 5.79 -2.54 8.45
C THR A 398 4.52 -3.22 7.96
N LYS A 399 3.51 -2.43 7.59
CA LYS A 399 2.27 -2.89 6.98
C LYS A 399 2.56 -3.59 5.65
N ALA A 400 3.32 -2.95 4.75
CA ALA A 400 3.69 -3.53 3.46
C ALA A 400 4.51 -4.82 3.62
N GLN A 401 5.44 -4.84 4.59
CA GLN A 401 6.22 -6.01 4.96
C GLN A 401 5.34 -7.18 5.46
N ALA A 402 4.37 -6.89 6.32
CA ALA A 402 3.44 -7.89 6.83
C ALA A 402 2.56 -8.46 5.71
N ALA A 403 2.02 -7.58 4.85
CA ALA A 403 1.22 -7.98 3.70
C ALA A 403 1.99 -8.90 2.75
N ARG A 404 3.21 -8.52 2.34
CA ARG A 404 4.03 -9.35 1.44
C ARG A 404 4.43 -10.68 2.08
N SER A 405 4.78 -10.70 3.37
CA SER A 405 5.16 -11.93 4.07
C SER A 405 3.97 -12.87 4.24
N SER A 406 2.76 -12.32 4.41
CA SER A 406 1.52 -13.10 4.48
C SER A 406 1.06 -13.71 3.15
N GLY A 407 1.67 -13.28 2.03
CA GLY A 407 1.35 -13.75 0.69
C GLY A 407 0.25 -12.96 -0.02
N SER A 408 -0.01 -11.72 0.39
CA SER A 408 -0.90 -10.80 -0.35
C SER A 408 -0.29 -10.30 -1.67
N GLY A 409 0.95 -10.67 -1.97
CA GLY A 409 1.75 -10.04 -3.01
C GLY A 409 2.47 -8.78 -2.52
N GLY A 410 3.07 -8.03 -3.44
CA GLY A 410 3.94 -6.89 -3.16
C GLY A 410 5.35 -7.11 -3.69
N SER A 411 6.33 -6.43 -3.10
CA SER A 411 7.72 -6.54 -3.51
C SER A 411 8.29 -7.94 -3.28
N THR A 412 9.12 -8.36 -4.22
CA THR A 412 9.78 -9.67 -4.17
C THR A 412 11.05 -9.65 -3.34
N SER A 413 11.34 -10.77 -2.68
CA SER A 413 12.60 -10.95 -1.98
C SER A 413 13.75 -11.10 -2.98
N MET A 414 14.88 -10.47 -2.71
CA MET A 414 16.12 -10.65 -3.47
C MET A 414 16.83 -11.98 -3.19
N GLY A 415 16.45 -12.68 -2.12
CA GLY A 415 16.99 -13.99 -1.72
C GLY A 415 15.90 -15.04 -1.47
N GLY A 416 16.32 -16.26 -1.10
CA GLY A 416 15.43 -17.39 -0.82
C GLY A 416 14.89 -18.11 -2.05
N GLY A 417 13.71 -18.71 -1.89
CA GLY A 417 13.05 -19.54 -2.90
C GLY A 417 13.65 -20.93 -3.03
N GLY A 418 14.17 -21.53 -1.94
CA GLY A 418 14.64 -22.93 -1.88
C GLY A 418 13.48 -23.93 -1.93
N GLY A 419 13.73 -25.15 -2.43
CA GLY A 419 12.68 -26.21 -2.52
C GLY A 419 11.75 -26.13 -3.74
N PHE A 420 12.04 -25.23 -4.67
CA PHE A 420 11.29 -24.99 -5.92
C PHE A 420 11.39 -26.17 -6.91
N SER A 421 10.41 -26.24 -7.82
CA SER A 421 10.47 -27.11 -9.00
C SER A 421 10.89 -26.32 -10.25
N GLY A 422 11.45 -27.01 -11.24
CA GLY A 422 12.00 -26.37 -12.45
C GLY A 422 13.45 -25.94 -12.26
N GLY A 423 14.05 -25.35 -13.31
CA GLY A 423 15.44 -24.93 -13.31
C GLY A 423 16.45 -26.03 -13.66
N GLY A 424 16.62 -26.29 -14.96
CA GLY A 424 17.74 -27.10 -15.45
C GLY A 424 19.04 -26.30 -15.48
N SER A 425 20.14 -26.91 -15.01
CA SER A 425 21.50 -26.40 -15.20
C SER A 425 21.94 -26.71 -16.64
N GLY A 426 21.52 -25.89 -17.60
CA GLY A 426 21.97 -26.00 -18.99
C GLY A 426 20.84 -25.83 -19.99
N GLY A 427 20.95 -24.79 -20.82
CA GLY A 427 20.05 -24.60 -21.95
C GLY A 427 19.99 -23.14 -22.39
N GLY A 428 20.93 -22.75 -23.25
CA GLY A 428 20.93 -21.41 -23.85
C GLY A 428 22.17 -21.09 -24.69
N THR A 429 22.66 -22.00 -25.53
CA THR A 429 23.35 -21.55 -26.75
C THR A 429 22.29 -21.23 -27.79
N ARG A 430 22.46 -20.08 -28.43
CA ARG A 430 21.65 -19.62 -29.56
C ARG A 430 21.81 -20.55 -30.75
#